data_AF-A0AAV7VM85-F1
#
_entry.id   AF-A0AAV7VM85-F1
#
_cell.length_a   1.000
_cell.length_b   1.000
_cell.length_c   1.000
_cell.angle_alpha   90.00
_cell.angle_beta   90.00
_cell.angle_gamma   90.00
#
_symmetry.space_group_name_H-M   'P 1'
#
loop_
_entity.id
_entity.type
_entity.pdbx_description
1 polymer ?
#
loop_
_entity_poly.entity_id
_entity_poly.type
_entity_poly.pdbx_seq_one_letter_code
_entity_poly.pdbx_strand_id
1 'polypeptide(L)' 'GMKNIQEHTFALVCYTFSALSTLRYANGAPVVQMYSKAEFKNADMQGPIINFNMLDENGDTIGYS' A
#
# COMPACT_ATOMS: atom_id res chain seq x y z
N GLY A 1 -11.03 9.24 21.91
CA GLY A 1 -11.86 9.20 20.68
C GLY A 1 -10.98 9.26 19.46
N MET A 2 -10.63 10.46 19.00
CA MET A 2 -9.86 10.68 17.76
C MET A 2 -8.50 9.98 17.72
N LYS A 3 -7.74 9.97 18.83
CA LYS A 3 -6.45 9.27 18.91
C LYS A 3 -6.58 7.77 18.63
N ASN A 4 -7.58 7.11 19.21
CA ASN A 4 -7.82 5.67 18.98
C ASN A 4 -8.19 5.39 17.51
N ILE A 5 -8.95 6.29 16.87
CA ILE A 5 -9.31 6.17 15.45
C ILE A 5 -8.05 6.31 14.58
N GLN A 6 -7.20 7.29 14.89
CA GLN A 6 -5.93 7.52 14.18
C GLN A 6 -5.00 6.29 14.32
N GLU A 7 -4.75 5.81 15.54
CA GLU A 7 -3.90 4.64 15.79
C GLU A 7 -4.43 3.39 15.09
N HIS A 8 -5.74 3.15 15.17
CA HIS A 8 -6.35 1.99 14.53
C HIS A 8 -6.25 2.04 13.01
N THR A 9 -6.62 3.17 12.40
CA THR A 9 -6.56 3.32 10.93
C THR A 9 -5.12 3.35 10.41
N PHE A 10 -4.17 3.86 11.20
CA PHE A 10 -2.75 3.74 10.91
C PHE A 10 -2.26 2.29 10.96
N ALA A 11 -2.69 1.49 11.94
CA ALA A 11 -2.35 0.07 11.98
C ALA A 11 -2.88 -0.67 10.74
N LEU A 12 -4.11 -0.36 10.30
CA LEU A 12 -4.67 -0.91 9.07
C LEU A 12 -3.83 -0.53 7.84
N VAL A 13 -3.42 0.74 7.72
CA VAL A 13 -2.61 1.20 6.59
C VAL A 13 -1.25 0.49 6.55
N CYS A 14 -0.59 0.34 7.71
CA CYS A 14 0.69 -0.36 7.81
C CYS A 14 0.56 -1.85 7.42
N TYR A 15 -0.48 -2.51 7.93
CA TYR A 15 -0.76 -3.91 7.61
C TYR A 15 -1.02 -4.09 6.11
N THR A 16 -1.94 -3.30 5.54
CA THR A 16 -2.31 -3.40 4.13
C THR A 16 -1.14 -3.08 3.22
N PHE A 17 -0.35 -2.03 3.52
CA PHE A 17 0.86 -1.71 2.76
C PHE A 17 1.86 -2.88 2.79
N SER A 18 2.08 -3.48 3.97
CA SER A 18 3.00 -4.61 4.13
C SER A 18 2.53 -5.82 3.34
N ALA A 19 1.25 -6.17 3.43
CA ALA A 19 0.66 -7.30 2.71
C ALA A 19 0.71 -7.10 1.19
N LEU A 20 0.34 -5.92 0.69
CA LEU A 20 0.37 -5.62 -0.74
C LEU A 20 1.82 -5.61 -1.28
N SER A 21 2.78 -5.11 -0.50
CA SER A 21 4.20 -5.04 -0.90
C SER A 21 4.87 -6.40 -1.03
N THR A 22 4.29 -7.48 -0.49
CA THR A 22 4.82 -8.85 -0.62
C THR A 22 4.19 -9.63 -1.78
N LEU A 23 3.11 -9.14 -2.38
CA LEU A 23 2.43 -9.85 -3.48
C LEU A 23 3.33 -9.90 -4.72
N ARG A 24 3.57 -11.12 -5.21
CA ARG A 24 4.38 -11.40 -6.40
C ARG A 24 3.67 -12.42 -7.29
N TYR A 25 3.84 -12.26 -8.60
CA TYR A 25 3.56 -13.30 -9.58
C TYR A 25 4.57 -14.44 -9.49
N ALA A 26 4.29 -15.57 -10.15
CA ALA A 26 5.18 -16.73 -10.14
C ALA A 26 6.57 -16.43 -10.75
N ASN A 27 6.65 -15.44 -11.64
CA ASN A 27 7.90 -14.93 -12.22
C ASN A 27 8.67 -13.95 -11.30
N GLY A 28 8.15 -13.67 -10.09
CA GLY A 28 8.74 -12.74 -9.14
C GLY A 28 8.41 -11.26 -9.39
N ALA A 29 7.61 -10.93 -10.40
CA ALA A 29 7.17 -9.56 -10.65
C ALA A 29 6.17 -9.09 -9.57
N PRO A 30 6.21 -7.81 -9.16
CA PRO A 30 5.25 -7.25 -8.20
C PRO A 30 3.84 -7.14 -8.80
N VAL A 31 2.83 -7.43 -7.97
CA VAL A 31 1.41 -7.30 -8.37
C VAL A 31 0.92 -5.85 -8.28
N VAL A 32 1.60 -5.01 -7.50
CA VAL A 32 1.19 -3.62 -7.26
C VAL A 32 2.37 -2.66 -7.36
N GLN A 33 2.11 -1.48 -7.90
CA GLN A 33 3.01 -0.33 -7.84
C GLN A 33 2.51 0.64 -6.78
N MET A 34 3.24 0.76 -5.68
CA MET A 34 2.91 1.67 -4.58
C MET A 34 3.42 3.08 -4.84
N TYR A 35 2.58 4.09 -4.61
CA TYR A 35 2.95 5.51 -4.64
C TYR A 35 2.97 6.07 -3.22
N SER A 36 3.98 5.70 -2.45
CA SER A 36 4.21 6.24 -1.11
C SER A 36 5.56 6.95 -1.03
N LYS A 37 5.57 8.15 -0.44
CA LYS A 37 6.81 8.81 0.01
C LYS A 37 7.16 8.44 1.46
N ALA A 38 6.26 7.79 2.18
CA ALA A 38 6.40 7.54 3.60
C ALA A 38 6.68 6.06 3.86
N GLU A 39 7.65 5.85 4.73
CA GLU A 39 7.96 4.55 5.33
C GLU A 39 6.93 4.13 6.40
N PHE A 40 5.76 4.78 6.46
CA PHE A 40 4.71 4.56 7.48
C PHE A 40 5.28 4.52 8.92
N LYS A 41 6.14 5.48 9.25
CA LYS A 41 6.83 5.55 10.55
C LYS A 41 6.02 6.19 11.67
N ASN A 42 5.12 7.13 11.34
CA ASN A 42 4.39 7.91 12.31
C ASN A 42 2.99 8.31 11.79
N ALA A 43 1.96 8.01 12.59
CA ALA A 43 0.56 8.34 12.33
C ALA A 43 0.26 9.86 12.35
N ASP A 44 1.14 10.66 12.96
CA ASP A 44 1.04 12.12 12.98
C ASP A 44 1.55 12.76 11.68
N MET A 45 2.37 12.03 10.91
CA MET A 45 2.93 12.50 9.64
C MET A 45 2.20 11.92 8.41
N GLN A 46 1.66 10.71 8.54
CA GLN A 46 1.01 9.98 7.46
C GLN A 46 -0.39 9.52 7.91
N GLY A 47 -1.42 9.96 7.18
CA GLY A 47 -2.79 9.49 7.38
C GLY A 47 -3.04 8.09 6.78
N PRO A 48 -4.24 7.53 6.98
CA PRO A 48 -4.57 6.15 6.58
C PRO A 48 -4.95 6.03 5.09
N ILE A 49 -4.10 6.52 4.19
CA ILE A 49 -4.32 6.48 2.73
C ILE A 49 -3.15 5.76 2.05
N ILE A 50 -3.47 4.89 1.11
CA ILE A 50 -2.52 4.21 0.21
C ILE A 50 -2.97 4.45 -1.22
N ASN A 51 -2.05 4.90 -2.07
CA ASN A 51 -2.26 5.00 -3.51
C ASN A 51 -1.40 3.95 -4.20
N PHE A 52 -1.98 3.15 -5.10
CA PHE A 52 -1.26 2.16 -5.87
C PHE A 52 -1.98 1.84 -7.18
N ASN A 53 -1.22 1.36 -8.15
CA ASN A 53 -1.76 0.70 -9.34
C ASN A 53 -1.59 -0.81 -9.22
N MET A 54 -2.48 -1.57 -9.86
CA MET A 54 -2.26 -2.98 -10.11
C MET A 54 -1.45 -3.16 -11.39
N LEU A 55 -0.48 -4.06 -11.34
CA LEU A 55 0.35 -4.44 -12.48
C LEU A 55 -0.03 -5.85 -12.92
N ASP A 56 0.16 -6.15 -14.20
CA ASP A 56 0.13 -7.52 -14.71
C ASP A 56 1.49 -8.21 -14.50
N GLU A 57 1.60 -9.45 -14.97
CA GLU A 57 2.84 -10.23 -14.85
C GLU A 57 4.03 -9.67 -15.64
N ASN A 58 3.77 -8.78 -16.61
CA ASN A 58 4.78 -8.09 -17.41
C ASN A 58 5.18 -6.74 -16.79
N GLY A 59 4.41 -6.24 -15.82
CA GLY A 59 4.64 -4.97 -15.15
C GLY A 59 3.80 -3.81 -15.72
N ASP A 60 2.86 -4.09 -16.61
CA ASP A 60 1.97 -3.09 -17.20
C ASP A 60 0.77 -2.82 -16.29
N THR A 61 0.31 -1.57 -16.25
CA THR A 61 -0.84 -1.21 -15.40
C THR A 61 -2.14 -1.80 -15.94
N ILE A 62 -2.85 -2.54 -15.09
CA ILE A 62 -4.17 -3.10 -15.40
C ILE A 62 -5.24 -2.03 -15.23
N GLY A 63 -6.22 -1.99 -16.13
CA GLY A 63 -7.42 -1.15 -16.00
C GLY A 63 -7.34 0.20 -16.71
N TYR A 64 -6.27 0.46 -17.47
CA TYR A 64 -6.25 1.52 -18.48
C TYR A 64 -6.71 0.91 -19.82
N SER A 65 -7.77 1.46 -20.43
CA SER A 65 -8.33 1.04 -21.73
C SER A 65 -8.59 2.25 -22.60
#